data_AF-R7V419-F1
#
_entry.id   AF-R7V419-F1
#
_cell.length_a   1.000
_cell.length_b   1.000
_cell.length_c   1.000
_cell.angle_alpha   90.00
_cell.angle_beta   90.00
_cell.angle_gamma   90.00
#
_symmetry.space_group_name_H-M   'P 1'
#
loop_
_entity.id
_entity.type
_entity.pdbx_description
1 polymer ?
#
loop_
_entity_poly.entity_id
_entity_poly.type
_entity_poly.pdbx_seq_one_letter_code
_entity_poly.pdbx_strand_id
1 'polypeptide(L)'
;MSLDELSRQEESSFECILLKNTLEKLHLVKCTFSKEHLEALSNWFPQMSTLRNLSFVCPVVHDSIAFQRMICSVRHLHCLESITIERTSLSDEILDVLSSVLSELNDIKWVTLAKIGSDHHPSRLQNLFRAIASCKRIASLTFADMQINDALMPSICEMVESLEDLRDLTLWKNAFSANALEDLSVALERRSNRLNILDIKDNEGSRNERVVKLLQKNCRSVIYD
;
A
#
# COMPACT_ATOMS: atom_id res chain seq x y z
N MET A 1 -10.09 -14.02 -13.89
CA MET A 1 -9.62 -14.48 -15.20
C MET A 1 -8.15 -14.75 -15.00
N SER A 2 -7.76 -16.02 -15.04
CA SER A 2 -6.34 -16.40 -14.95
C SER A 2 -5.63 -15.92 -16.22
N LEU A 3 -4.36 -15.52 -16.16
CA LEU A 3 -3.62 -15.27 -17.39
C LEU A 3 -3.46 -16.56 -18.22
N ASP A 4 -3.56 -17.73 -17.58
CA ASP A 4 -3.56 -19.05 -18.25
C ASP A 4 -4.83 -19.33 -19.08
N GLU A 5 -5.86 -18.49 -18.97
CA GLU A 5 -7.08 -18.58 -19.77
C GLU A 5 -7.04 -17.66 -21.00
N LEU A 6 -5.97 -16.85 -21.15
CA LEU A 6 -5.82 -15.99 -22.32
C LEU A 6 -5.53 -16.85 -23.54
N SER A 7 -6.36 -16.71 -24.55
CA SER A 7 -6.03 -17.17 -25.89
C SER A 7 -4.75 -16.48 -26.39
N ARG A 8 -4.02 -17.12 -27.31
CA ARG A 8 -2.87 -16.49 -27.99
C ARG A 8 -3.19 -15.12 -28.60
N GLN A 9 -4.44 -14.91 -28.98
CA GLN A 9 -4.91 -13.62 -29.49
C GLN A 9 -5.01 -12.56 -28.38
N GLU A 10 -5.43 -12.94 -27.17
CA GLU A 10 -5.46 -12.06 -26.01
C GLU A 10 -4.06 -11.77 -25.48
N GLU A 11 -3.15 -12.75 -25.46
CA GLU A 11 -1.73 -12.52 -25.18
C GLU A 11 -1.13 -11.52 -26.16
N SER A 12 -1.28 -11.77 -27.47
CA SER A 12 -0.79 -10.85 -28.52
C SER A 12 -1.43 -9.46 -28.42
N SER A 13 -2.72 -9.39 -28.04
CA SER A 13 -3.42 -8.12 -27.83
C SER A 13 -2.90 -7.41 -26.60
N PHE A 14 -2.62 -8.13 -25.51
CA PHE A 14 -2.03 -7.59 -24.30
C PHE A 14 -0.64 -7.04 -24.60
N GLU A 15 0.23 -7.80 -25.26
CA GLU A 15 1.54 -7.31 -25.73
C GLU A 15 1.42 -6.05 -26.59
N CYS A 16 0.49 -6.03 -27.55
CA CYS A 16 0.23 -4.84 -28.37
C CYS A 16 -0.26 -3.64 -27.55
N ILE A 17 -1.08 -3.85 -26.53
CA ILE A 17 -1.55 -2.79 -25.63
C ILE A 17 -0.38 -2.23 -24.83
N LEU A 18 0.50 -3.10 -24.34
CA LEU A 18 1.67 -2.69 -23.56
C LEU A 18 2.69 -1.93 -24.42
N LEU A 19 2.92 -2.38 -25.66
CA LEU A 19 3.79 -1.68 -26.63
C LEU A 19 3.28 -0.30 -27.02
N LYS A 20 1.96 -0.06 -26.95
CA LYS A 20 1.39 1.26 -27.27
C LYS A 20 1.72 2.32 -26.21
N ASN A 21 2.19 1.94 -25.02
CA ASN A 21 2.55 2.83 -23.92
C ASN A 21 1.51 3.96 -23.68
N THR A 22 0.23 3.63 -23.79
CA THR A 22 -0.89 4.55 -23.53
C THR A 22 -1.71 4.11 -22.32
N LEU A 23 -1.29 3.05 -21.65
CA LEU A 23 -2.01 2.45 -20.54
C LEU A 23 -1.78 3.27 -19.27
N GLU A 24 -2.80 4.01 -18.84
CA GLU A 24 -2.72 4.78 -17.59
C GLU A 24 -3.08 3.96 -16.34
N LYS A 25 -3.84 2.87 -16.50
CA LYS A 25 -4.31 2.05 -15.37
C LYS A 25 -4.18 0.57 -15.67
N LEU A 26 -3.57 -0.16 -14.74
CA LEU A 26 -3.43 -1.60 -14.79
C LEU A 26 -3.98 -2.21 -13.50
N HIS A 27 -5.05 -2.99 -13.64
CA HIS A 27 -5.70 -3.69 -12.54
C HIS A 27 -5.59 -5.20 -12.76
N LEU A 28 -4.87 -5.86 -11.87
CA LEU A 28 -4.64 -7.29 -11.88
C LEU A 28 -5.43 -7.92 -10.74
N VAL A 29 -6.64 -8.38 -11.03
CA VAL A 29 -7.62 -8.84 -10.03
C VAL A 29 -7.91 -10.32 -10.22
N LYS A 30 -7.67 -11.11 -9.16
CA LYS A 30 -7.85 -12.57 -9.17
C LYS A 30 -7.11 -13.23 -10.34
N CYS A 31 -5.92 -12.72 -10.65
CA CYS A 31 -5.03 -13.30 -11.65
C CYS A 31 -4.19 -14.38 -10.98
N THR A 32 -4.11 -15.54 -11.61
CA THR A 32 -3.07 -16.54 -11.34
C THR A 32 -1.92 -16.22 -12.29
N PHE A 33 -0.73 -16.08 -11.73
CA PHE A 33 0.47 -15.77 -12.50
C PHE A 33 1.36 -17.00 -12.58
N SER A 34 1.63 -17.45 -13.80
CA SER A 34 2.81 -18.27 -14.05
C SER A 34 4.09 -17.43 -13.90
N LYS A 35 5.24 -18.10 -13.84
CA LYS A 35 6.56 -17.45 -13.79
C LYS A 35 6.79 -16.56 -15.02
N GLU A 36 6.40 -17.04 -16.20
CA GLU A 36 6.57 -16.35 -17.49
C GLU A 36 5.79 -15.04 -17.52
N HIS A 37 4.58 -15.02 -16.96
CA HIS A 37 3.77 -13.81 -16.85
C HIS A 37 4.44 -12.74 -15.97
N LEU A 38 5.02 -13.15 -14.84
CA LEU A 38 5.73 -12.25 -13.93
C LEU A 38 7.01 -11.69 -14.58
N GLU A 39 7.74 -12.53 -15.31
CA GLU A 39 8.91 -12.10 -16.08
C GLU A 39 8.52 -11.13 -17.21
N ALA A 40 7.43 -11.39 -17.92
CA ALA A 40 6.92 -10.49 -18.95
C ALA A 40 6.53 -9.12 -18.38
N LEU A 41 5.74 -9.10 -17.29
CA LEU A 41 5.41 -7.86 -16.58
C LEU A 41 6.67 -7.12 -16.10
N SER A 42 7.64 -7.87 -15.56
CA SER A 42 8.91 -7.31 -15.12
C SER A 42 9.64 -6.56 -16.25
N ASN A 43 9.60 -7.10 -17.47
CA ASN A 43 10.25 -6.53 -18.65
C ASN A 43 9.45 -5.36 -19.25
N TRP A 44 8.15 -5.31 -19.03
CA TRP A 44 7.28 -4.29 -19.62
C TRP A 44 7.12 -3.04 -18.75
N PHE A 45 7.16 -3.12 -17.41
CA PHE A 45 7.05 -1.93 -16.56
C PHE A 45 8.02 -0.79 -16.92
N PRO A 46 9.29 -1.03 -17.28
CA PRO A 46 10.18 0.04 -17.74
C PRO A 46 9.68 0.80 -18.99
N GLN A 47 8.80 0.19 -19.77
CA GLN A 47 8.24 0.77 -21.00
C GLN A 47 6.88 1.44 -20.78
N MET A 48 6.21 1.20 -19.64
CA MET A 48 4.88 1.74 -19.34
C MET A 48 4.96 3.13 -18.70
N SER A 49 5.60 4.08 -19.37
CA SER A 49 5.83 5.42 -18.83
C SER A 49 4.56 6.25 -18.62
N THR A 50 3.42 5.84 -19.19
CA THR A 50 2.12 6.52 -18.98
C THR A 50 1.31 5.95 -17.82
N LEU A 51 1.76 4.85 -17.19
CA LEU A 51 1.01 4.20 -16.13
C LEU A 51 0.98 5.05 -14.86
N ARG A 52 -0.23 5.37 -14.40
CA ARG A 52 -0.52 6.19 -13.21
C ARG A 52 -1.11 5.37 -12.07
N ASN A 53 -1.82 4.29 -12.37
CA ASN A 53 -2.46 3.44 -11.36
C ASN A 53 -2.10 1.98 -11.58
N LEU A 54 -1.54 1.35 -10.55
CA LEU A 54 -1.22 -0.06 -10.52
C LEU A 54 -1.92 -0.73 -9.34
N SER A 55 -2.66 -1.81 -9.61
CA SER A 55 -3.42 -2.52 -8.59
C SER A 55 -3.24 -4.02 -8.73
N PHE A 56 -2.88 -4.66 -7.62
CA PHE A 56 -2.81 -6.10 -7.43
C PHE A 56 -3.84 -6.51 -6.38
N VAL A 57 -4.83 -7.31 -6.79
CA VAL A 57 -5.83 -7.88 -5.88
C VAL A 57 -5.86 -9.39 -6.10
N CYS A 58 -4.82 -10.07 -5.63
CA CYS A 58 -4.50 -11.43 -6.05
C CYS A 58 -4.47 -12.38 -4.84
N PRO A 59 -5.44 -13.30 -4.71
CA PRO A 59 -5.52 -14.20 -3.57
C PRO A 59 -4.41 -15.26 -3.53
N VAL A 60 -3.75 -15.51 -4.67
CA VAL A 60 -2.69 -16.52 -4.79
C VAL A 60 -1.55 -15.93 -5.61
N VAL A 61 -0.51 -15.49 -4.93
CA VAL A 61 0.81 -15.27 -5.51
C VAL A 61 1.74 -16.16 -4.71
N HIS A 62 2.39 -17.11 -5.38
CA HIS A 62 3.45 -17.86 -4.74
C HIS A 62 4.66 -16.94 -4.64
N ASP A 63 5.15 -16.76 -3.41
CA ASP A 63 6.41 -16.09 -3.18
C ASP A 63 7.48 -16.74 -4.06
N SER A 64 8.03 -15.95 -4.97
CA SER A 64 8.94 -16.40 -5.99
C SER A 64 9.86 -15.27 -6.40
N ILE A 65 11.06 -15.64 -6.83
CA ILE A 65 12.04 -14.70 -7.38
C ILE A 65 11.46 -13.91 -8.55
N ALA A 66 10.56 -14.52 -9.34
CA ALA A 66 9.91 -13.84 -10.45
C ALA A 66 8.96 -12.74 -9.98
N PHE A 67 8.19 -12.99 -8.91
CA PHE A 67 7.31 -11.97 -8.32
C PHE A 67 8.12 -10.84 -7.69
N GLN A 68 9.21 -11.18 -6.97
CA GLN A 68 10.12 -10.19 -6.40
C GLN A 68 10.74 -9.29 -7.49
N ARG A 69 11.16 -9.87 -8.62
CA ARG A 69 11.68 -9.10 -9.78
C ARG A 69 10.62 -8.19 -10.40
N MET A 70 9.39 -8.68 -10.52
CA MET A 70 8.26 -7.91 -11.04
C MET A 70 7.95 -6.71 -10.12
N ILE A 71 7.86 -6.92 -8.80
CA ILE A 71 7.71 -5.81 -7.84
C ILE A 71 8.90 -4.86 -7.93
N CYS A 72 10.12 -5.37 -8.06
CA CYS A 72 11.33 -4.57 -8.20
C CYS A 72 11.29 -3.64 -9.42
N SER A 73 10.75 -4.09 -10.56
CA SER A 73 10.71 -3.27 -11.78
C SER A 73 9.65 -2.17 -11.77
N VAL A 74 8.72 -2.18 -10.80
CA VAL A 74 7.77 -1.07 -10.57
C VAL A 74 8.51 0.26 -10.32
N ARG A 75 9.76 0.24 -9.84
CA ARG A 75 10.61 1.43 -9.66
C ARG A 75 10.76 2.29 -10.91
N HIS A 76 10.59 1.70 -12.10
CA HIS A 76 10.71 2.39 -13.38
C HIS A 76 9.43 3.14 -13.79
N LEU A 77 8.33 2.98 -13.05
CA LEU A 77 7.06 3.64 -13.30
C LEU A 77 7.06 5.04 -12.68
N HIS A 78 7.86 5.95 -13.23
CA HIS A 78 8.05 7.29 -12.67
C HIS A 78 6.80 8.18 -12.70
N CYS A 79 5.79 7.85 -13.49
CA CYS A 79 4.49 8.55 -13.51
C CYS A 79 3.44 7.90 -12.60
N LEU A 80 3.81 6.88 -11.83
CA LEU A 80 2.89 6.16 -10.96
C LEU A 80 2.42 7.05 -9.81
N GLU A 81 1.11 7.28 -9.75
CA GLU A 81 0.48 8.07 -8.70
C GLU A 81 -0.19 7.18 -7.64
N SER A 82 -0.55 5.95 -7.99
CA SER A 82 -1.23 5.02 -7.10
C SER A 82 -0.73 3.60 -7.22
N ILE A 83 -0.47 2.99 -6.06
CA ILE A 83 -0.23 1.56 -5.92
C ILE A 83 -1.21 0.97 -4.91
N THR A 84 -1.86 -0.12 -5.31
CA THR A 84 -2.77 -0.88 -4.45
C THR A 84 -2.38 -2.34 -4.45
N ILE A 85 -2.11 -2.90 -3.28
CA ILE A 85 -1.86 -4.33 -3.08
C ILE A 85 -2.83 -4.81 -2.02
N GLU A 86 -3.80 -5.62 -2.45
CA GLU A 86 -4.79 -6.18 -1.56
C GLU A 86 -4.85 -7.69 -1.65
N ARG A 87 -5.10 -8.33 -0.50
CA ARG A 87 -5.35 -9.78 -0.41
C ARG A 87 -4.24 -10.61 -1.05
N THR A 88 -3.01 -10.10 -1.05
CA THR A 88 -1.85 -10.69 -1.69
C THR A 88 -0.82 -10.95 -0.61
N SER A 89 -0.64 -12.21 -0.22
CA SER A 89 0.34 -12.57 0.82
C SER A 89 1.75 -12.27 0.33
N LEU A 90 2.41 -11.30 0.95
CA LEU A 90 3.80 -10.95 0.70
C LEU A 90 4.67 -11.63 1.74
N SER A 91 5.89 -12.02 1.37
CA SER A 91 6.92 -12.37 2.35
C SER A 91 7.66 -11.13 2.84
N ASP A 92 8.48 -11.31 3.86
CA ASP A 92 9.34 -10.24 4.38
C ASP A 92 10.37 -9.78 3.33
N GLU A 93 10.86 -10.69 2.48
CA GLU A 93 11.75 -10.39 1.37
C GLU A 93 11.06 -9.51 0.31
N ILE A 94 9.79 -9.80 0.00
CA ILE A 94 9.01 -8.96 -0.92
C ILE A 94 8.70 -7.61 -0.28
N LEU A 95 8.44 -7.55 1.03
CA LEU A 95 8.24 -6.29 1.75
C LEU A 95 9.49 -5.40 1.72
N ASP A 96 10.68 -5.96 1.89
CA ASP A 96 11.93 -5.21 1.78
C ASP A 96 12.10 -4.64 0.36
N VAL A 97 11.77 -5.42 -0.68
CA VAL A 97 11.79 -4.93 -2.07
C VAL A 97 10.76 -3.84 -2.30
N LEU A 98 9.53 -4.02 -1.82
CA LEU A 98 8.48 -3.01 -1.91
C LEU A 98 8.89 -1.71 -1.21
N SER A 99 9.55 -1.80 -0.06
CA SER A 99 10.09 -0.65 0.66
C SER A 99 11.13 0.10 -0.17
N SER A 100 12.08 -0.62 -0.79
CA SER A 100 13.04 -0.02 -1.73
C SER A 100 12.34 0.68 -2.88
N VAL A 101 11.36 0.01 -3.51
CA VAL A 101 10.63 0.56 -4.66
C VAL A 101 9.87 1.83 -4.29
N LEU A 102 9.11 1.82 -3.19
CA LEU A 102 8.34 2.99 -2.75
C LEU A 102 9.23 4.21 -2.52
N SER A 103 10.44 4.01 -1.97
CA SER A 103 11.39 5.12 -1.76
C SER A 103 11.89 5.77 -3.05
N GLU A 104 11.74 5.09 -4.21
CA GLU A 104 12.12 5.60 -5.53
C GLU A 104 10.93 6.25 -6.28
N LEU A 105 9.69 6.07 -5.79
CA LEU A 105 8.45 6.57 -6.42
C LEU A 105 8.04 7.94 -5.86
N ASN A 106 8.75 8.99 -6.28
CA ASN A 106 8.57 10.35 -5.73
C ASN A 106 7.19 10.99 -5.97
N ASP A 107 6.45 10.52 -6.98
CA ASP A 107 5.16 11.08 -7.39
C ASP A 107 3.95 10.32 -6.85
N ILE A 108 4.17 9.31 -6.00
CA ILE A 108 3.10 8.51 -5.42
C ILE A 108 2.22 9.34 -4.48
N LYS A 109 0.91 9.25 -4.68
CA LYS A 109 -0.13 9.99 -3.94
C LYS A 109 -1.05 9.05 -3.15
N TRP A 110 -1.26 7.84 -3.64
CA TRP A 110 -2.14 6.85 -3.03
C TRP A 110 -1.42 5.52 -2.84
N VAL A 111 -1.31 5.08 -1.59
CA VAL A 111 -0.76 3.76 -1.25
C VAL A 111 -1.82 2.99 -0.47
N THR A 112 -2.20 1.81 -0.97
CA THR A 112 -3.10 0.89 -0.28
C THR A 112 -2.45 -0.46 -0.13
N LEU A 113 -2.23 -0.87 1.11
CA LEU A 113 -1.78 -2.20 1.48
C LEU A 113 -2.83 -2.81 2.41
N ALA A 114 -3.50 -3.87 1.96
CA ALA A 114 -4.54 -4.50 2.75
C ALA A 114 -4.44 -6.02 2.69
N LYS A 115 -4.50 -6.71 3.84
CA LYS A 115 -4.42 -8.19 3.88
C LYS A 115 -3.21 -8.73 3.13
N ILE A 116 -2.02 -8.17 3.42
CA ILE A 116 -0.78 -8.52 2.73
C ILE A 116 0.03 -9.62 3.41
N GLY A 117 -0.51 -10.24 4.46
CA GLY A 117 0.22 -11.13 5.37
C GLY A 117 0.03 -10.67 6.81
N SER A 118 0.25 -11.57 7.77
CA SER A 118 0.05 -11.30 9.20
C SER A 118 1.24 -11.70 10.08
N ASP A 119 2.23 -12.37 9.51
CA ASP A 119 3.39 -12.95 10.17
C ASP A 119 4.69 -12.19 9.87
N HIS A 120 4.56 -10.95 9.37
CA HIS A 120 5.70 -10.10 9.05
C HIS A 120 6.54 -9.76 10.28
N HIS A 121 7.85 -9.83 10.14
CA HIS A 121 8.75 -9.37 11.19
C HIS A 121 8.56 -7.85 11.41
N PRO A 122 8.42 -7.36 12.66
CA PRO A 122 8.14 -5.94 12.93
C PRO A 122 9.12 -4.97 12.25
N SER A 123 10.41 -5.31 12.19
CA SER A 123 11.42 -4.47 11.52
C SER A 123 11.18 -4.27 10.01
N ARG A 124 10.51 -5.21 9.34
CA ARG A 124 10.18 -5.11 7.90
C ARG A 124 9.06 -4.12 7.69
N LEU A 125 8.04 -4.15 8.54
CA LEU A 125 6.98 -3.14 8.56
C LEU A 125 7.54 -1.75 8.92
N GLN A 126 8.48 -1.67 9.86
CA GLN A 126 9.16 -0.40 10.17
C GLN A 126 9.94 0.16 8.98
N ASN A 127 10.65 -0.69 8.23
CA ASN A 127 11.34 -0.28 6.99
C ASN A 127 10.35 0.24 5.95
N LEU A 128 9.22 -0.44 5.79
CA LEU A 128 8.14 -0.03 4.90
C LEU A 128 7.58 1.34 5.31
N PHE A 129 7.28 1.56 6.59
CA PHE A 129 6.80 2.86 7.07
C PHE A 129 7.83 3.97 6.85
N ARG A 130 9.13 3.69 7.04
CA ARG A 130 10.20 4.65 6.74
C ARG A 130 10.28 5.00 5.25
N ALA A 131 10.13 4.02 4.36
CA ALA A 131 10.09 4.26 2.92
C ALA A 131 8.85 5.07 2.51
N ILE A 132 7.69 4.81 3.11
CA ILE A 132 6.48 5.59 2.88
C ILE A 132 6.63 7.01 3.42
N ALA A 133 7.28 7.20 4.57
CA ALA A 133 7.58 8.51 5.15
C ALA A 133 8.44 9.42 4.24
N SER A 134 9.25 8.86 3.34
CA SER A 134 10.00 9.65 2.34
C SER A 134 9.14 10.11 1.16
N CYS A 135 7.95 9.54 0.95
CA CYS A 135 7.05 9.85 -0.16
C CYS A 135 6.17 11.08 0.16
N LYS A 136 6.71 12.29 -0.04
CA LYS A 136 6.09 13.54 0.46
C LYS A 136 4.74 13.92 -0.15
N ARG A 137 4.37 13.32 -1.28
CA ARG A 137 3.13 13.63 -2.02
C ARG A 137 1.96 12.72 -1.66
N ILE A 138 2.12 11.78 -0.72
CA ILE A 138 1.05 10.88 -0.31
C ILE A 138 -0.09 11.67 0.32
N ALA A 139 -1.24 11.64 -0.34
CA ALA A 139 -2.49 12.25 0.11
C ALA A 139 -3.44 11.22 0.76
N SER A 140 -3.28 9.94 0.44
CA SER A 140 -4.11 8.86 1.00
C SER A 140 -3.27 7.63 1.29
N LEU A 141 -3.43 7.08 2.48
CA LEU A 141 -2.70 5.90 2.94
C LEU A 141 -3.64 4.91 3.61
N THR A 142 -3.56 3.65 3.20
CA THR A 142 -4.35 2.56 3.77
C THR A 142 -3.46 1.40 4.18
N PHE A 143 -3.52 1.05 5.46
CA PHE A 143 -3.00 -0.18 6.06
C PHE A 143 -4.15 -0.92 6.74
N ALA A 144 -4.75 -1.86 6.02
CA ALA A 144 -5.98 -2.52 6.45
C ALA A 144 -5.79 -4.02 6.68
N ASP A 145 -6.22 -4.53 7.84
CA ASP A 145 -6.19 -5.96 8.14
C ASP A 145 -4.79 -6.58 7.93
N MET A 146 -3.79 -5.94 8.54
CA MET A 146 -2.37 -6.32 8.46
C MET A 146 -1.82 -6.87 9.78
N GLN A 147 -2.68 -7.01 10.80
CA GLN A 147 -2.31 -7.43 12.17
C GLN A 147 -1.23 -6.55 12.83
N ILE A 148 -1.19 -5.27 12.47
CA ILE A 148 -0.28 -4.30 13.10
C ILE A 148 -0.75 -4.04 14.53
N ASN A 149 0.17 -4.03 15.49
CA ASN A 149 -0.14 -3.80 16.90
C ASN A 149 0.58 -2.56 17.46
N ASP A 150 0.33 -2.27 18.73
CA ASP A 150 0.88 -1.12 19.47
C ASP A 150 2.40 -0.95 19.35
N ALA A 151 3.17 -2.04 19.22
CA ALA A 151 4.63 -1.97 19.14
C ALA A 151 5.13 -1.20 17.91
N LEU A 152 4.30 -1.11 16.86
CA LEU A 152 4.59 -0.39 15.62
C LEU A 152 4.01 1.03 15.59
N MET A 153 3.23 1.43 16.59
CA MET A 153 2.63 2.76 16.66
C MET A 153 3.66 3.89 16.62
N PRO A 154 4.82 3.83 17.30
CA PRO A 154 5.83 4.88 17.19
C PRO A 154 6.28 5.16 15.75
N SER A 155 6.46 4.10 14.95
CA SER A 155 6.84 4.22 13.53
C SER A 155 5.69 4.74 12.66
N ILE A 156 4.45 4.41 12.98
CA ILE A 156 3.27 4.99 12.32
C ILE A 156 3.17 6.49 12.63
N CYS A 157 3.35 6.89 13.89
CA CYS A 157 3.34 8.29 14.29
C CYS A 157 4.41 9.09 13.55
N GLU A 158 5.66 8.61 13.51
CA GLU A 158 6.76 9.24 12.77
C GLU A 158 6.43 9.39 11.28
N MET A 159 5.92 8.31 10.66
CA MET A 159 5.51 8.34 9.26
C MET A 159 4.39 9.36 9.03
N VAL A 160 3.32 9.34 9.83
CA VAL A 160 2.16 10.23 9.69
C VAL A 160 2.54 11.70 9.90
N GLU A 161 3.42 12.00 10.85
CA GLU A 161 3.96 13.35 11.07
C GLU A 161 4.74 13.86 9.84
N SER A 162 5.45 12.95 9.16
CA SER A 162 6.30 13.30 8.01
C SER A 162 5.55 13.51 6.68
N LEU A 163 4.28 13.09 6.60
CA LEU A 163 3.43 13.15 5.41
C LEU A 163 2.52 14.39 5.44
N GLU A 164 3.07 15.53 5.04
CA GLU A 164 2.40 16.83 5.10
C GLU A 164 1.14 16.91 4.21
N ASP A 165 1.12 16.19 3.09
CA ASP A 165 -0.02 16.16 2.17
C ASP A 165 -1.11 15.16 2.57
N LEU A 166 -0.86 14.28 3.56
CA LEU A 166 -1.79 13.21 3.91
C LEU A 166 -3.13 13.76 4.39
N ARG A 167 -4.21 13.36 3.72
CA ARG A 167 -5.60 13.73 4.02
C ARG A 167 -6.42 12.57 4.52
N ASP A 168 -6.17 11.38 4.01
CA ASP A 168 -6.96 10.20 4.34
C ASP A 168 -6.06 9.09 4.86
N LEU A 169 -6.34 8.60 6.07
CA LEU A 169 -5.61 7.52 6.71
C LEU A 169 -6.58 6.40 7.11
N THR A 170 -6.33 5.19 6.63
CA THR A 170 -7.08 3.99 7.02
C THR A 170 -6.15 3.03 7.75
N LEU A 171 -6.48 2.72 8.99
CA LEU A 171 -5.85 1.74 9.87
C LEU A 171 -6.84 0.62 10.26
N TRP A 172 -7.92 0.46 9.47
CA TRP A 172 -9.01 -0.49 9.71
C TRP A 172 -8.52 -1.92 10.02
N LYS A 173 -9.13 -2.54 11.03
CA LYS A 173 -8.95 -3.94 11.39
C LYS A 173 -7.50 -4.33 11.69
N ASN A 174 -6.81 -3.54 12.49
CA ASN A 174 -5.53 -3.91 13.08
C ASN A 174 -5.72 -4.24 14.57
N ALA A 175 -4.63 -4.35 15.32
CA ALA A 175 -4.62 -4.70 16.74
C ALA A 175 -4.19 -3.51 17.60
N PHE A 176 -4.65 -2.29 17.27
CA PHE A 176 -4.32 -1.10 18.05
C PHE A 176 -5.21 -0.97 19.29
N SER A 177 -4.59 -0.84 20.47
CA SER A 177 -5.28 -0.50 21.72
C SER A 177 -5.66 0.97 21.77
N ALA A 178 -6.45 1.35 22.78
CA ALA A 178 -6.80 2.75 23.01
C ALA A 178 -5.57 3.63 23.32
N ASN A 179 -4.51 3.07 23.92
CA ASN A 179 -3.30 3.81 24.23
C ASN A 179 -2.50 4.13 22.96
N ALA A 180 -2.35 3.16 22.07
CA ALA A 180 -1.69 3.40 20.78
C ALA A 180 -2.45 4.43 19.93
N LEU A 181 -3.79 4.39 19.94
CA LEU A 181 -4.59 5.41 19.26
C LEU A 181 -4.50 6.79 19.92
N GLU A 182 -4.23 6.86 21.23
CA GLU A 182 -3.94 8.12 21.91
C GLU A 182 -2.58 8.68 21.47
N ASP A 183 -1.56 7.84 21.32
CA ASP A 183 -0.27 8.24 20.76
C ASP A 183 -0.42 8.79 19.33
N LEU A 184 -1.26 8.14 18.50
CA LEU A 184 -1.60 8.65 17.17
C LEU A 184 -2.26 10.04 17.26
N SER A 185 -3.14 10.27 18.23
CA SER A 185 -3.78 11.58 18.41
C SER A 185 -2.77 12.68 18.71
N VAL A 186 -1.74 12.39 19.51
CA VAL A 186 -0.64 13.31 19.81
C VAL A 186 0.20 13.59 18.56
N ALA A 187 0.47 12.56 17.75
CA ALA A 187 1.17 12.73 16.48
C ALA A 187 0.40 13.62 15.50
N LEU A 188 -0.92 13.46 15.43
CA LEU A 188 -1.80 14.30 14.60
C LEU A 188 -1.84 15.76 15.07
N GLU A 189 -1.66 16.05 16.35
CA GLU A 189 -1.58 17.44 16.88
C GLU A 189 -0.32 18.17 16.39
N ARG A 190 0.76 17.44 16.05
CA ARG A 190 2.02 18.03 15.55
C ARG A 190 1.98 18.36 14.07
N ARG A 191 0.96 17.89 13.34
CA ARG A 191 0.80 18.12 11.92
C ARG A 191 0.22 19.50 11.65
N SER A 192 0.67 20.13 10.57
CA SER A 192 0.14 21.42 10.12
C SER A 192 -1.28 21.30 9.53
N ASN A 193 -1.67 20.10 9.12
CA ASN A 193 -2.94 19.83 8.46
C ASN A 193 -3.78 18.78 9.20
N ARG A 194 -5.11 18.97 9.15
CA ARG A 194 -6.08 17.97 9.62
C ARG A 194 -6.29 16.88 8.57
N LEU A 195 -6.52 15.67 9.05
CA LEU A 195 -7.06 14.59 8.21
C LEU A 195 -8.51 14.90 7.85
N ASN A 196 -8.90 14.58 6.62
CA ASN A 196 -10.30 14.53 6.21
C ASN A 196 -10.96 13.26 6.77
N ILE A 197 -10.30 12.12 6.60
CA ILE A 197 -10.79 10.81 7.06
C ILE A 197 -9.69 10.12 7.87
N LEU A 198 -10.07 9.62 9.03
CA LEU A 198 -9.33 8.62 9.78
C LEU A 198 -10.23 7.41 10.00
N ASP A 199 -9.92 6.27 9.41
CA ASP A 199 -10.63 5.01 9.66
C ASP A 199 -9.81 4.11 10.60
N ILE A 200 -10.34 3.90 11.79
CA ILE A 200 -9.77 3.03 12.84
C ILE A 200 -10.72 1.90 13.21
N LYS A 201 -11.79 1.67 12.43
CA LYS A 201 -12.81 0.66 12.74
C LYS A 201 -12.19 -0.73 12.95
N ASP A 202 -12.85 -1.58 13.73
CA ASP A 202 -12.41 -2.94 14.04
C ASP A 202 -11.01 -3.04 14.68
N ASN A 203 -10.50 -1.95 15.27
CA ASN A 203 -9.37 -1.99 16.21
C ASN A 203 -9.90 -2.09 17.64
N GLU A 204 -9.17 -2.73 18.55
CA GLU A 204 -9.56 -2.85 19.97
C GLU A 204 -9.85 -1.49 20.61
N GLY A 205 -8.99 -0.50 20.35
CA GLY A 205 -9.11 0.85 20.87
C GLY A 205 -10.25 1.68 20.27
N SER A 206 -10.84 1.25 19.15
CA SER A 206 -11.81 2.05 18.40
C SER A 206 -13.13 2.29 19.14
N ARG A 207 -13.47 1.42 20.12
CA ARG A 207 -14.66 1.55 20.98
C ARG A 207 -14.46 2.50 22.16
N ASN A 208 -13.24 2.99 22.39
CA ASN A 208 -12.94 3.86 23.51
C ASN A 208 -13.36 5.31 23.18
N GLU A 209 -14.49 5.76 23.74
CA GLU A 209 -15.00 7.10 23.46
C GLU A 209 -14.02 8.23 23.76
N ARG A 210 -13.14 8.06 24.78
CA ARG A 210 -12.14 9.07 25.13
C ARG A 210 -11.15 9.25 23.99
N VAL A 211 -10.60 8.15 23.46
CA VAL A 211 -9.59 8.24 22.38
C VAL A 211 -10.21 8.74 21.08
N VAL A 212 -11.44 8.32 20.76
CA VAL A 212 -12.17 8.82 19.58
C VAL A 212 -12.34 10.35 19.65
N LYS A 213 -12.72 10.88 20.82
CA LYS A 213 -12.82 12.34 21.04
C LYS A 213 -11.49 13.07 20.87
N LEU A 214 -10.36 12.44 21.25
CA LEU A 214 -9.02 13.02 21.03
C LEU A 214 -8.70 13.08 19.54
N LEU A 215 -8.92 11.98 18.80
CA LEU A 215 -8.66 11.91 17.36
C LEU A 215 -9.52 12.89 16.56
N GLN A 216 -10.78 13.09 16.95
CA GLN A 216 -11.70 14.04 16.31
C GLN A 216 -11.24 15.51 16.37
N LYS A 217 -10.28 15.87 17.24
CA LYS A 217 -9.73 17.23 17.27
C LYS A 217 -8.95 17.57 15.99
N ASN A 218 -8.30 16.57 15.40
CA ASN A 218 -7.42 16.71 14.24
C ASN A 218 -7.92 15.98 12.98
N CYS A 219 -9.12 15.39 13.04
CA CYS A 219 -9.76 14.69 11.94
C CYS A 219 -11.14 15.29 11.68
N ARG A 220 -11.52 15.52 10.41
CA ARG A 220 -12.87 15.97 10.06
C ARG A 220 -13.90 14.85 10.26
N SER A 221 -13.51 13.61 9.95
CA SER A 221 -14.30 12.42 10.16
C SER A 221 -13.42 11.32 10.74
N VAL A 222 -13.93 10.65 11.77
CA VAL A 222 -13.33 9.42 12.32
C VAL A 222 -14.34 8.30 12.13
N ILE A 223 -13.94 7.21 11.48
CA ILE A 223 -14.73 5.99 11.32
C ILE A 223 -14.24 5.00 12.38
N TYR A 224 -15.15 4.56 13.25
CA TYR A 224 -14.86 3.71 14.41
C TYR A 224 -16.08 2.79 14.71
N ASP A 225 -15.91 1.89 15.67
CA ASP A 225 -16.93 0.92 16.12
C ASP A 225 -18.07 1.52 16.95
#